data_AF-A0A0M4EI15-F1
#
_entry.id   AF-A0A0M4EI15-F1
#
_cell.length_a   1.000
_cell.length_b   1.000
_cell.length_c   1.000
_cell.angle_alpha   90.00
_cell.angle_beta   90.00
_cell.angle_gamma   90.00
#
_symmetry.space_group_name_H-M   'P 1'
#
loop_
_entity.id
_entity.type
_entity.pdbx_description
1 polymer ?
#
loop_
_entity_poly.entity_id
_entity_poly.type
_entity_poly.pdbx_seq_one_letter_code
_entity_poly.pdbx_strand_id
1 'polypeptide(L)'
;MSMDRQLVDMLMHYSVERAANPALTQYCFNRYLPILDAHSAEYSREYQACGDSYESLMLAADAKYKNQMESTRKGLRESCDKIEKCNSQPNYLQIFECYGNTGSNEHVVIQSLADASKVAATGLGADYEAIESSHDKCCKQATAKYNENYSRTRLEMDNCLNGIVVDPETTTPRPTTKK
;
A
#
# COMPACT_ATOMS: atom_id res chain seq x y z
N MET A 1 4.09 -8.43 17.39
CA MET A 1 3.75 -8.75 18.79
C MET A 1 4.07 -10.22 19.01
N SER A 2 4.88 -10.54 20.02
CA SER A 2 5.43 -11.90 20.20
C SER A 2 4.33 -12.94 20.46
N MET A 3 4.45 -14.09 19.79
CA MET A 3 3.64 -15.30 19.96
C MET A 3 3.53 -15.73 21.44
N ASP A 4 4.57 -15.44 22.23
CA ASP A 4 4.59 -15.67 23.69
C ASP A 4 3.51 -14.89 24.44
N ARG A 5 3.17 -13.68 23.99
CA ARG A 5 2.17 -12.84 24.68
C ARG A 5 0.75 -13.40 24.51
N GLN A 6 0.44 -13.97 23.35
CA GLN A 6 -0.84 -14.63 23.09
C GLN A 6 -0.95 -15.97 23.84
N LEU A 7 0.16 -16.71 23.96
CA LEU A 7 0.22 -17.94 24.74
C LEU A 7 0.00 -17.66 26.24
N VAL A 8 0.64 -16.60 26.77
CA VAL A 8 0.48 -16.18 28.17
C VAL A 8 -0.95 -15.72 28.45
N ASP A 9 -1.57 -14.94 27.57
CA ASP A 9 -2.98 -14.51 27.73
C ASP A 9 -3.96 -15.69 27.67
N MET A 10 -3.64 -16.72 26.88
CA MET A 10 -4.42 -17.96 26.80
C MET A 10 -4.33 -18.79 28.09
N LEU A 11 -3.13 -18.86 28.70
CA LEU A 11 -2.91 -19.55 29.97
C LEU A 11 -3.56 -18.81 31.15
N MET A 12 -3.64 -17.48 31.09
CA MET A 12 -4.28 -16.66 32.13
C MET A 12 -5.82 -16.77 32.13
N HIS A 13 -6.45 -17.17 31.02
CA HIS A 13 -7.90 -17.42 30.91
C HIS A 13 -8.28 -18.90 31.11
N TYR A 14 -7.37 -19.74 31.62
CA TYR A 14 -7.62 -21.15 31.88
C TYR A 14 -8.44 -21.33 33.17
N SER A 15 -9.77 -21.40 33.06
CA SER A 15 -10.64 -21.68 34.21
C SER A 15 -10.51 -23.15 34.65
N VAL A 16 -10.76 -23.42 35.94
CA VAL A 16 -10.77 -24.77 36.53
C VAL A 16 -11.75 -25.72 35.82
N GLU A 17 -12.80 -25.18 35.17
CA GLU A 17 -13.73 -25.94 34.32
C GLU A 17 -13.10 -26.39 32.99
N ARG A 18 -12.22 -25.58 32.37
CA ARG A 18 -11.48 -25.97 31.16
C ARG A 18 -10.41 -27.04 31.45
N ALA A 19 -9.89 -27.05 32.67
CA ALA A 19 -8.99 -28.11 33.17
C ALA A 19 -9.69 -29.47 33.33
N ALA A 20 -11.02 -29.52 33.34
CA ALA A 20 -11.79 -30.76 33.55
C ALA A 20 -11.77 -31.71 32.33
N ASN A 21 -11.42 -31.22 31.13
CA ASN A 21 -11.30 -32.06 29.93
C ASN A 21 -10.05 -31.70 29.08
N PRO A 22 -8.88 -32.24 29.45
CA PRO A 22 -7.62 -32.02 28.72
C PRO A 22 -7.68 -32.46 27.26
N ALA A 23 -8.41 -33.55 26.96
CA ALA A 23 -8.56 -34.06 25.60
C ALA A 23 -9.33 -33.10 24.70
N LEU A 24 -10.41 -32.49 25.21
CA LEU A 24 -11.16 -31.46 24.49
C LEU A 24 -10.31 -30.21 24.25
N THR A 25 -9.58 -29.74 25.27
CA THR A 25 -8.67 -28.61 25.15
C THR A 25 -7.64 -28.85 24.05
N GLN A 26 -6.97 -30.02 24.06
CA GLN A 26 -5.99 -30.39 23.06
C GLN A 26 -6.60 -30.48 21.66
N TYR A 27 -7.80 -31.05 21.51
CA TYR A 27 -8.52 -31.11 20.25
C TYR A 27 -8.81 -29.70 19.68
N CYS A 28 -9.35 -28.79 20.49
CA CYS A 28 -9.66 -27.43 20.05
C CYS A 28 -8.40 -26.66 19.65
N PHE A 29 -7.32 -26.75 20.44
CA PHE A 29 -6.06 -26.08 20.08
C PHE A 29 -5.45 -26.65 18.80
N ASN A 30 -5.39 -27.97 18.65
CA ASN A 30 -4.88 -28.61 17.43
C ASN A 30 -5.68 -28.22 16.19
N ARG A 31 -6.99 -27.98 16.35
CA ARG A 31 -7.87 -27.56 15.27
C ARG A 31 -7.73 -26.08 14.91
N TYR A 32 -7.77 -25.19 15.89
CA TYR A 32 -7.94 -23.76 15.64
C TYR A 32 -6.64 -22.96 15.63
N LEU A 33 -5.59 -23.38 16.36
CA LEU A 33 -4.31 -22.66 16.34
C LEU A 33 -3.71 -22.57 14.93
N PRO A 34 -3.63 -23.66 14.13
CA PRO A 34 -3.10 -23.56 12.77
C PRO A 34 -3.91 -22.63 11.86
N ILE A 35 -5.22 -22.52 12.10
CA ILE A 35 -6.11 -21.63 11.33
C ILE A 35 -5.85 -20.17 11.70
N LEU A 36 -5.68 -19.87 12.99
CA LEU A 36 -5.31 -18.53 13.46
C LEU A 36 -3.94 -18.10 12.92
N ASP A 37 -2.96 -19.00 12.94
CA ASP A 37 -1.63 -18.77 12.37
C ASP A 37 -1.71 -18.52 10.85
N ALA A 38 -2.55 -19.27 10.15
CA ALA A 38 -2.78 -19.08 8.72
C ALA A 38 -3.37 -17.69 8.40
N HIS A 39 -4.32 -17.19 9.22
CA HIS A 39 -4.85 -15.84 9.07
C HIS A 39 -3.77 -14.77 9.28
N SER A 40 -2.90 -14.93 10.28
CA SER A 40 -1.80 -14.00 10.52
C SER A 40 -0.76 -14.02 9.40
N ALA A 41 -0.46 -15.19 8.84
CA ALA A 41 0.43 -15.34 7.70
C ALA A 41 -0.18 -14.73 6.43
N GLU A 42 -1.47 -14.93 6.18
CA GLU A 42 -2.20 -14.32 5.06
C GLU A 42 -2.19 -12.79 5.17
N TYR A 43 -2.54 -12.24 6.34
CA TYR A 43 -2.45 -10.81 6.60
C TYR A 43 -1.08 -10.24 6.28
N SER A 44 -0.02 -10.88 6.76
CA SER A 44 1.35 -10.41 6.53
C SER A 44 1.71 -10.40 5.04
N ARG A 45 1.30 -11.42 4.28
CA ARG A 45 1.50 -11.46 2.82
C ARG A 45 0.70 -10.38 2.10
N GLU A 46 -0.58 -10.23 2.42
CA GLU A 46 -1.45 -9.25 1.77
C GLU A 46 -0.99 -7.82 2.05
N TYR A 47 -0.62 -7.53 3.30
CA TYR A 47 -0.12 -6.21 3.69
C TYR A 47 1.20 -5.89 2.98
N GLN A 48 2.12 -6.85 2.89
CA GLN A 48 3.36 -6.67 2.13
C GLN A 48 3.09 -6.43 0.64
N ALA A 49 2.18 -7.19 0.03
CA ALA A 49 1.82 -7.02 -1.37
C ALA A 49 1.23 -5.62 -1.66
N CYS A 50 0.53 -5.00 -0.70
CA CYS A 50 0.10 -3.61 -0.81
C CYS A 50 1.32 -2.67 -0.96
N GLY A 51 2.35 -2.86 -0.14
CA GLY A 51 3.60 -2.09 -0.21
C GLY A 51 4.36 -2.28 -1.53
N ASP A 52 4.52 -3.52 -1.97
CA ASP A 52 5.19 -3.84 -3.23
C ASP A 52 4.46 -3.21 -4.43
N SER A 53 3.13 -3.23 -4.41
CA SER A 53 2.28 -2.58 -5.42
C SER A 53 2.45 -1.05 -5.39
N TYR A 54 2.48 -0.45 -4.20
CA TYR A 54 2.72 0.99 -4.04
C TYR A 54 4.05 1.40 -4.67
N GLU A 55 5.15 0.73 -4.32
CA GLU A 55 6.48 1.03 -4.87
C GLU A 55 6.52 0.88 -6.40
N SER A 56 5.94 -0.21 -6.92
CA SER A 56 5.88 -0.44 -8.36
C SER A 56 5.08 0.64 -9.09
N LEU A 57 3.98 1.10 -8.51
CA LEU A 57 3.13 2.13 -9.11
C LEU A 57 3.79 3.51 -9.07
N MET A 58 4.50 3.84 -7.98
CA MET A 58 5.29 5.09 -7.90
C MET A 58 6.35 5.14 -9.00
N LEU A 59 7.10 4.05 -9.18
CA LEU A 59 8.11 3.96 -10.25
C LEU A 59 7.48 4.09 -11.65
N ALA A 60 6.29 3.50 -11.86
CA ALA A 60 5.57 3.62 -13.12
C ALA A 60 5.08 5.06 -13.38
N ALA A 61 4.61 5.74 -12.34
CA ALA A 61 4.21 7.15 -12.41
C ALA A 61 5.42 8.04 -12.78
N ASP A 62 6.58 7.86 -12.13
CA ASP A 62 7.80 8.59 -12.50
C ASP A 62 8.23 8.31 -13.95
N ALA A 63 8.21 7.04 -14.35
CA ALA A 63 8.60 6.64 -15.70
C ALA A 63 7.70 7.28 -16.78
N LYS A 64 6.40 7.46 -16.50
CA LYS A 64 5.44 8.11 -17.39
C LYS A 64 5.83 9.56 -17.71
N TYR A 65 6.39 10.31 -16.75
CA TYR A 65 6.76 11.72 -16.94
C TYR A 65 8.23 11.96 -17.29
N LYS A 66 9.08 10.92 -17.22
CA LYS A 66 10.52 11.01 -17.48
C LYS A 66 10.88 11.72 -18.80
N ASN A 67 10.24 11.35 -19.90
CA ASN A 67 10.55 11.94 -21.21
C ASN A 67 10.23 13.44 -21.26
N GLN A 68 9.12 13.85 -20.64
CA GLN A 68 8.74 15.26 -20.57
C GLN A 68 9.73 16.03 -19.69
N MET A 69 10.14 15.47 -18.55
CA MET A 69 11.15 16.07 -17.67
C MET A 69 12.47 16.28 -18.41
N GLU A 70 12.97 15.26 -19.10
CA GLU A 70 14.21 15.35 -19.89
C GLU A 70 14.11 16.35 -21.05
N SER A 71 12.97 16.37 -21.74
CA SER A 71 12.71 17.35 -22.81
C SER A 71 12.70 18.79 -22.27
N THR A 72 12.05 19.03 -21.13
CA THR A 72 12.04 20.33 -20.46
C THR A 72 13.47 20.74 -20.07
N ARG A 73 14.20 19.84 -19.41
CA ARG A 73 15.58 20.10 -18.98
C ARG A 73 16.49 20.46 -20.16
N LYS A 74 16.37 19.72 -21.27
CA LYS A 74 17.10 20.00 -22.50
C LYS A 74 16.71 21.35 -23.10
N GLY A 75 15.42 21.63 -23.24
CA GLY A 75 14.93 22.89 -23.82
C GLY A 75 15.37 24.12 -23.02
N LEU A 76 15.28 24.06 -21.68
CA LEU A 76 15.76 25.13 -20.81
C LEU A 76 17.26 25.39 -21.00
N ARG A 77 18.08 24.33 -21.07
CA ARG A 77 19.51 24.46 -21.32
C ARG A 77 19.81 25.09 -22.68
N GLU A 78 19.13 24.63 -23.72
CA GLU A 78 19.31 25.18 -25.07
C GLU A 78 18.93 26.66 -25.15
N SER A 79 17.87 27.08 -24.45
CA SER A 79 17.49 28.49 -24.35
C SER A 79 18.54 29.33 -23.64
N CYS A 80 19.09 28.85 -22.51
CA CYS A 80 20.18 29.52 -21.81
C CYS A 80 21.43 29.65 -22.70
N ASP A 81 21.85 28.56 -23.36
CA ASP A 81 23.03 28.54 -24.23
C ASP A 81 22.91 29.55 -25.38
N LYS A 82 21.71 29.76 -25.93
CA LYS A 82 21.47 30.76 -26.99
C LYS A 82 21.61 32.19 -26.46
N ILE A 83 21.09 32.49 -25.27
CA ILE A 83 21.24 33.81 -24.65
C ILE A 83 22.72 34.06 -24.35
N GLU A 84 23.44 33.08 -23.81
CA GLU A 84 24.87 33.22 -23.50
C GLU A 84 25.74 33.49 -24.74
N LYS A 85 25.38 32.96 -25.91
CA LYS A 85 26.08 33.25 -27.18
C LYS A 85 26.07 34.73 -27.55
N CYS A 86 25.14 35.53 -27.04
CA CYS A 86 25.16 36.98 -27.25
C CYS A 86 26.42 37.66 -26.68
N ASN A 87 27.11 37.03 -25.71
CA ASN A 87 28.40 37.54 -25.21
C ASN A 87 29.51 37.57 -26.27
N SER A 88 29.34 36.83 -27.37
CA SER A 88 30.34 36.75 -28.44
C SER A 88 30.18 37.82 -29.52
N GLN A 89 29.22 38.74 -29.38
CA GLN A 89 29.03 39.84 -30.34
C GLN A 89 30.19 40.86 -30.25
N PRO A 90 30.58 41.49 -31.37
CA PRO A 90 31.85 42.22 -31.48
C PRO A 90 31.88 43.56 -30.73
N ASN A 91 30.74 44.10 -30.32
CA ASN A 91 30.67 45.33 -29.54
C ASN A 91 29.43 45.37 -28.63
N TYR A 92 29.45 46.25 -27.63
CA TYR A 92 28.40 46.34 -26.62
C TYR A 92 27.01 46.66 -27.18
N LEU A 93 26.89 47.49 -28.23
CA LEU A 93 25.59 47.78 -28.84
C LEU A 93 24.96 46.50 -29.41
N GLN A 94 25.74 45.72 -30.16
CA GLN A 94 25.27 44.45 -30.72
C GLN A 94 25.02 43.38 -29.66
N ILE A 95 25.79 43.38 -28.56
CA ILE A 95 25.51 42.53 -27.40
C ILE A 95 24.12 42.87 -26.82
N PHE A 96 23.83 44.15 -26.56
CA PHE A 96 22.54 44.57 -26.02
C PHE A 96 21.38 44.27 -26.97
N GLU A 97 21.54 44.53 -28.28
CA GLU A 97 20.53 44.18 -29.29
C GLU A 97 20.29 42.67 -29.36
N CYS A 98 21.36 41.86 -29.30
CA CYS A 98 21.25 40.41 -29.25
C CYS A 98 20.50 39.93 -28.00
N TYR A 99 20.78 40.51 -26.83
CA TYR A 99 20.06 40.18 -25.60
C TYR A 99 18.57 40.54 -25.69
N GLY A 100 18.23 41.71 -26.22
CA GLY A 100 16.83 42.09 -26.42
C GLY A 100 16.09 41.12 -27.33
N ASN A 101 16.68 40.77 -28.48
CA ASN A 101 16.03 39.92 -29.48
C ASN A 101 16.00 38.44 -29.06
N THR A 102 17.17 37.87 -28.74
CA THR A 102 17.29 36.46 -28.34
C THR A 102 16.59 36.22 -27.01
N GLY A 103 16.76 37.12 -26.04
CA GLY A 103 16.10 37.03 -24.74
C GLY A 103 14.59 37.04 -24.87
N SER A 104 14.02 37.92 -25.71
CA SER A 104 12.57 37.95 -25.97
C SER A 104 12.07 36.65 -26.61
N ASN A 105 12.79 36.12 -27.61
CA ASN A 105 12.41 34.87 -28.29
C ASN A 105 12.49 33.66 -27.34
N GLU A 106 13.59 33.52 -26.60
CA GLU A 106 13.77 32.40 -25.68
C GLU A 106 12.89 32.53 -24.43
N HIS A 107 12.49 33.75 -24.03
CA HIS A 107 11.49 33.94 -22.98
C HIS A 107 10.16 33.23 -23.30
N VAL A 108 9.69 33.31 -24.55
CA VAL A 108 8.47 32.62 -24.99
C VAL A 108 8.63 31.10 -24.88
N VAL A 109 9.80 30.56 -25.28
CA VAL A 109 10.12 29.13 -25.17
C VAL A 109 10.14 28.69 -23.71
N ILE A 110 10.87 29.42 -22.86
CA ILE A 110 10.97 29.14 -21.42
C ILE A 110 9.59 29.19 -20.76
N GLN A 111 8.75 30.16 -21.11
CA GLN A 111 7.40 30.27 -20.59
C GLN A 111 6.55 29.06 -20.98
N SER A 112 6.62 28.63 -22.24
CA SER A 112 5.92 27.42 -22.70
C SER A 112 6.37 26.15 -21.95
N LEU A 113 7.69 25.99 -21.74
CA LEU A 113 8.24 24.87 -20.97
C LEU A 113 7.80 24.92 -19.50
N ALA A 114 7.75 26.12 -18.91
CA ALA A 114 7.29 26.31 -17.54
C ALA A 114 5.81 25.91 -17.40
N ASP A 115 4.95 26.33 -18.32
CA ASP A 115 3.53 26.01 -18.28
C ASP A 115 3.27 24.51 -18.52
N ALA A 116 3.98 23.89 -19.47
CA ALA A 116 3.94 22.44 -19.66
C ALA A 116 4.40 21.69 -18.39
N SER A 117 5.41 22.21 -17.69
CA SER A 117 5.93 21.61 -16.45
C SER A 117 4.92 21.72 -15.30
N LYS A 118 4.16 22.83 -15.20
CA LYS A 118 3.07 22.94 -14.22
C LYS A 118 1.99 21.90 -14.47
N VAL A 119 1.60 21.70 -15.74
CA VAL A 119 0.62 20.67 -16.11
C VAL A 119 1.13 19.28 -15.75
N ALA A 120 2.41 18.99 -16.04
CA ALA A 120 3.04 17.73 -15.65
C ALA A 120 3.06 17.53 -14.14
N ALA A 121 3.42 18.55 -13.37
CA ALA A 121 3.45 18.50 -11.91
C ALA A 121 2.07 18.24 -11.32
N THR A 122 1.01 18.89 -11.83
CA THR A 122 -0.37 18.61 -11.42
C THR A 122 -0.77 17.18 -11.74
N GLY A 123 -0.43 16.68 -12.93
CA GLY A 123 -0.73 15.30 -13.33
C GLY A 123 -0.01 14.25 -12.48
N LEU A 124 1.29 14.42 -12.27
CA LEU A 124 2.09 13.52 -11.43
C LEU A 124 1.64 13.57 -9.96
N GLY A 125 1.28 14.75 -9.46
CA GLY A 125 0.71 14.90 -8.12
C GLY A 125 -0.59 14.12 -7.96
N ALA A 126 -1.50 14.22 -8.94
CA ALA A 126 -2.75 13.45 -8.93
C ALA A 126 -2.50 11.93 -9.02
N ASP A 127 -1.53 11.49 -9.81
CA ASP A 127 -1.12 10.08 -9.87
C ASP A 127 -0.62 9.60 -8.50
N TYR A 128 0.21 10.39 -7.80
CA TYR A 128 0.68 10.06 -6.44
C TYR A 128 -0.43 9.96 -5.42
N GLU A 129 -1.35 10.93 -5.39
CA GLU A 129 -2.51 10.91 -4.49
C GLU A 129 -3.38 9.66 -4.72
N ALA A 130 -3.58 9.28 -5.99
CA ALA A 130 -4.33 8.08 -6.33
C ALA A 130 -3.63 6.80 -5.87
N ILE A 131 -2.31 6.72 -6.03
CA ILE A 131 -1.49 5.58 -5.60
C ILE A 131 -1.51 5.45 -4.06
N GLU A 132 -1.35 6.56 -3.33
CA GLU A 132 -1.41 6.58 -1.87
C GLU A 132 -2.79 6.15 -1.36
N SER A 133 -3.86 6.68 -1.96
CA SER A 133 -5.24 6.28 -1.64
C SER A 133 -5.49 4.79 -1.90
N SER A 134 -4.95 4.26 -3.01
CA SER A 134 -5.03 2.83 -3.33
C SER A 134 -4.29 1.96 -2.31
N HIS A 135 -3.09 2.37 -1.91
CA HIS A 135 -2.29 1.69 -0.89
C HIS A 135 -3.00 1.66 0.47
N ASP A 136 -3.50 2.81 0.94
CA ASP A 136 -4.24 2.90 2.20
C ASP A 136 -5.49 2.00 2.18
N LYS A 137 -6.25 2.01 1.08
CA LYS A 137 -7.40 1.12 0.91
C LYS A 137 -6.99 -0.36 0.98
N CYS A 138 -5.92 -0.74 0.29
CA CYS A 138 -5.40 -2.11 0.30
C CYS A 138 -5.05 -2.57 1.72
N CYS A 139 -4.26 -1.77 2.45
CA CYS A 139 -3.83 -2.06 3.81
C CYS A 139 -5.01 -2.14 4.79
N LYS A 140 -6.01 -1.25 4.66
CA LYS A 140 -7.24 -1.29 5.46
C LYS A 140 -8.06 -2.53 5.18
N GLN A 141 -8.17 -2.95 3.92
CA GLN A 141 -8.88 -4.17 3.55
C GLN A 141 -8.21 -5.42 4.11
N ALA A 142 -6.89 -5.54 3.99
CA ALA A 142 -6.13 -6.64 4.59
C ALA A 142 -6.33 -6.69 6.11
N THR A 143 -6.27 -5.54 6.78
CA THR A 143 -6.48 -5.42 8.23
C THR A 143 -7.90 -5.82 8.65
N ALA A 144 -8.92 -5.34 7.92
CA ALA A 144 -10.31 -5.66 8.21
C ALA A 144 -10.58 -7.16 8.03
N LYS A 145 -10.09 -7.74 6.92
CA LYS A 145 -10.20 -9.18 6.64
C LYS A 145 -9.54 -10.01 7.74
N TYR A 146 -8.33 -9.65 8.15
CA TYR A 146 -7.64 -10.30 9.26
C TYR A 146 -8.45 -10.25 10.55
N ASN A 147 -8.90 -9.06 10.95
CA ASN A 147 -9.66 -8.88 12.18
C ASN A 147 -10.96 -9.70 12.18
N GLU A 148 -11.70 -9.70 11.08
CA GLU A 148 -12.93 -10.48 10.93
C GLU A 148 -12.67 -11.99 11.03
N ASN A 149 -11.75 -12.50 10.20
CA ASN A 149 -11.45 -13.92 10.13
C ASN A 149 -10.84 -14.43 11.45
N TYR A 150 -9.89 -13.69 12.01
CA TYR A 150 -9.25 -14.04 13.28
C TYR A 150 -10.25 -14.03 14.42
N SER A 151 -11.11 -13.01 14.51
CA SER A 151 -12.14 -12.93 15.57
C SER A 151 -13.17 -14.06 15.44
N ARG A 152 -13.61 -14.39 14.23
CA ARG A 152 -14.51 -15.51 13.97
C ARG A 152 -13.89 -16.84 14.40
N THR A 153 -12.67 -17.14 13.95
CA THR A 153 -11.96 -18.36 14.33
C THR A 153 -11.68 -18.41 15.83
N ARG A 154 -11.41 -17.27 16.47
CA ARG A 154 -11.23 -17.19 17.92
C ARG A 154 -12.51 -17.54 18.67
N LEU A 155 -13.65 -17.00 18.24
CA LEU A 155 -14.96 -17.30 18.81
C LEU A 155 -15.30 -18.79 18.64
N GLU A 156 -15.02 -19.38 17.47
CA GLU A 156 -15.20 -20.81 17.23
C GLU A 156 -14.33 -21.67 18.17
N MET A 157 -13.07 -21.25 18.39
CA MET A 157 -12.19 -21.92 19.35
C MET A 157 -12.72 -21.82 20.78
N ASP A 158 -13.17 -20.64 21.20
CA ASP A 158 -13.74 -20.44 22.54
C ASP A 158 -15.02 -21.27 22.74
N ASN A 159 -15.87 -21.37 21.73
CA ASN A 159 -17.04 -22.27 21.73
C ASN A 159 -16.63 -23.74 21.87
N CYS A 160 -15.63 -24.18 21.11
CA CYS A 160 -15.08 -25.53 21.21
C CYS A 160 -14.55 -25.83 22.63
N LEU A 161 -13.80 -24.90 23.23
CA LEU A 161 -13.27 -25.03 24.59
C LEU A 161 -14.38 -25.11 25.65
N ASN A 162 -15.55 -24.53 25.36
CA ASN A 162 -16.73 -24.61 26.22
C ASN A 162 -17.61 -25.86 25.92
N GLY A 163 -17.14 -26.78 25.08
CA GLY A 163 -17.85 -28.01 24.72
C GLY A 163 -18.92 -27.87 23.63
N ILE A 164 -19.04 -26.68 23.02
CA ILE A 164 -19.92 -26.43 21.87
C ILE A 164 -19.11 -26.73 20.60
N VAL A 165 -19.05 -28.00 20.22
CA VAL A 165 -18.38 -28.43 18.99
C VAL A 165 -19.35 -28.30 17.83
N VAL A 166 -19.12 -27.31 16.96
CA VAL A 166 -19.80 -27.20 15.67
C VAL A 166 -18.95 -27.92 14.64
N ASP A 167 -19.26 -29.20 14.37
CA ASP A 167 -18.64 -29.87 13.24
C ASP A 167 -19.32 -29.44 11.93
N PRO A 168 -18.54 -29.05 10.90
CA PRO A 168 -19.09 -28.67 9.60
C PRO A 168 -19.73 -29.86 8.85
N GLU A 169 -19.62 -31.09 9.35
CA GLU A 169 -20.15 -32.31 8.70
C GLU A 169 -21.56 -32.75 9.14
N THR A 170 -22.27 -32.02 10.03
CA THR A 170 -23.63 -32.44 10.44
C THR A 170 -24.70 -31.39 10.16
N THR A 171 -25.01 -31.21 8.88
CA THR A 171 -26.34 -30.73 8.41
C THR A 171 -27.28 -31.92 8.13
N THR A 172 -27.41 -32.84 9.07
CA THR A 172 -28.49 -33.83 9.02
C THR A 172 -29.20 -33.88 10.38
N PRO A 173 -30.52 -33.62 10.44
CA PRO A 173 -31.27 -33.71 11.69
C PRO A 173 -31.25 -35.16 12.17
N ARG A 174 -30.83 -35.38 13.41
CA ARG A 174 -31.00 -36.67 14.09
C ARG A 174 -32.50 -36.89 14.36
N PRO A 175 -33.13 -38.00 13.94
CA PRO A 175 -34.53 -38.25 14.27
C PRO A 175 -34.67 -38.55 15.76
N THR A 176 -35.56 -37.83 16.45
CA THR A 176 -35.98 -38.18 17.80
C THR A 176 -36.96 -39.36 17.73
N THR A 177 -36.49 -40.52 18.16
CA THR A 177 -37.37 -41.68 18.41
C THR A 177 -38.15 -41.44 19.69
N LYS A 178 -39.46 -41.23 19.59
CA LYS A 178 -40.40 -41.32 20.72
C LYS A 178 -40.50 -42.79 21.15
N LYS A 179 -40.45 -43.04 22.45
CA LYS A 179 -41.00 -44.24 23.09
C LYS A 179 -41.83 -43.81 24.28
#